data_AF-A0A2L1C9Q5-F1
#
_entry.id   AF-A0A2L1C9Q5-F1
#
_cell.length_a   1.000
_cell.length_b   1.000
_cell.length_c   1.000
_cell.angle_alpha   90.00
_cell.angle_beta   90.00
_cell.angle_gamma   90.00
#
_symmetry.space_group_name_H-M   'P 1'
#
loop_
_entity.id
_entity.type
_entity.pdbx_description
1 polymer ?
#
loop_
_entity_poly.entity_id
_entity_poly.type
_entity_poly.pdbx_seq_one_letter_code
_entity_poly.pdbx_strand_id
1 'polypeptide(L)'
;MAKITEDKATFYGKIFKGNVQLTVEKGQKKEGNNYVYDEDKEGKVTLFLDQVKDFKDKQTGEVKYIVNLPIGLLNELINAKNSNEEGFGSMFDKCVANGKVWEIVSMIRKGSSENTVKGYVKDLGLSEEVIEKAYAIVNEKSQEA
;
A
#
# COMPACT_ATOMS: atom_id res chain seq x y z
N MET A 1 0.91 13.57 -18.09
CA MET A 1 -0.44 13.00 -17.87
C MET A 1 -0.22 11.70 -17.15
N ALA A 2 -1.04 11.35 -16.16
CA ALA A 2 -0.92 10.04 -15.53
C ALA A 2 -1.19 8.94 -16.59
N LYS A 3 -0.54 7.80 -16.44
CA LYS A 3 -0.85 6.59 -17.21
C LYS A 3 -1.51 5.61 -16.26
N ILE A 4 -2.82 5.44 -16.41
CA ILE A 4 -3.62 4.53 -15.61
C ILE A 4 -3.98 3.33 -16.50
N THR A 5 -4.10 2.18 -15.86
CA THR A 5 -4.51 0.90 -16.41
C THR A 5 -5.17 0.11 -15.28
N GLU A 6 -5.83 -1.00 -15.61
CA GLU A 6 -6.53 -1.83 -14.63
C GLU A 6 -5.67 -2.24 -13.42
N ASP A 7 -4.39 -2.56 -13.64
CA ASP A 7 -3.51 -3.11 -12.60
C ASP A 7 -2.49 -2.11 -12.04
N LYS A 8 -2.37 -0.93 -12.69
CA LYS A 8 -1.24 -0.02 -12.48
C LYS A 8 -1.60 1.41 -12.83
N ALA A 9 -1.23 2.34 -11.94
CA ALA A 9 -1.24 3.78 -12.19
C ALA A 9 0.17 4.35 -12.07
N THR A 10 0.57 5.21 -13.01
CA THR A 10 1.87 5.87 -13.03
C THR A 10 1.70 7.38 -13.19
N PHE A 11 2.26 8.12 -12.23
CA PHE A 11 2.24 9.57 -12.14
C PHE A 11 3.64 10.12 -12.37
N TYR A 12 3.74 11.23 -13.10
CA TYR A 12 5.03 11.80 -13.50
C TYR A 12 5.17 13.23 -12.98
N GLY A 13 6.30 13.51 -12.32
CA GLY A 13 6.65 14.84 -11.86
C GLY A 13 6.98 15.75 -13.04
N LYS A 14 5.97 16.46 -13.56
CA LYS A 14 6.13 17.37 -14.73
C LYS A 14 7.21 18.44 -14.52
N ILE A 15 7.27 19.03 -13.32
CA ILE A 15 8.30 20.04 -12.94
C ILE A 15 9.71 19.44 -13.04
N PHE A 16 9.83 18.14 -12.83
CA PHE A 16 11.10 17.39 -12.89
C PHE A 16 11.31 16.75 -14.27
N LYS A 17 10.64 17.24 -15.32
CA LYS A 17 10.73 16.71 -16.70
C LYS A 17 10.46 15.19 -16.80
N GLY A 18 9.73 14.62 -15.85
CA GLY A 18 9.44 13.19 -15.78
C GLY A 18 10.52 12.33 -15.08
N ASN A 19 11.60 12.92 -14.56
CA ASN A 19 12.63 12.18 -13.83
C ASN A 19 12.14 11.65 -12.47
N VAL A 20 11.08 12.24 -11.93
CA VAL A 20 10.37 11.74 -10.75
C VAL A 20 9.13 11.00 -11.21
N GLN A 21 8.98 9.74 -10.80
CA GLN A 21 7.84 8.90 -11.13
C GLN A 21 7.33 8.18 -9.88
N LEU A 22 6.01 8.20 -9.68
CA LEU A 22 5.34 7.38 -8.69
C LEU A 22 4.46 6.38 -9.40
N THR A 23 4.60 5.12 -9.01
CA THR A 23 3.84 4.00 -9.56
C THR A 23 3.09 3.31 -8.44
N VAL A 24 1.78 3.14 -8.61
CA VAL A 24 0.93 2.32 -7.75
C VAL A 24 0.49 1.11 -8.54
N GLU A 25 0.64 -0.08 -7.98
CA GLU A 25 0.34 -1.35 -8.62
C GLU A 25 -0.52 -2.22 -7.69
N LYS A 26 -1.40 -3.03 -8.29
CA LYS A 26 -2.08 -4.12 -7.56
C LYS A 26 -1.06 -5.02 -6.89
N GLY A 27 -1.51 -5.69 -5.84
CA GLY A 27 -0.72 -6.74 -5.21
C GLY A 27 -0.38 -7.86 -6.19
N GLN A 28 0.66 -8.62 -5.88
CA GLN A 28 1.12 -9.72 -6.74
C GLN A 28 1.28 -10.98 -5.91
N LYS A 29 0.99 -12.13 -6.53
CA LYS A 29 1.33 -13.46 -6.00
C LYS A 29 2.32 -14.15 -6.94
N LYS A 30 3.11 -15.06 -6.38
CA LYS A 30 4.03 -15.90 -7.14
C LYS A 30 3.30 -17.17 -7.56
N GLU A 31 3.25 -17.43 -8.86
CA GLU A 31 2.72 -18.65 -9.45
C GLU A 31 3.83 -19.35 -10.25
N GLY A 32 4.41 -20.39 -9.66
CA GLY A 32 5.61 -21.04 -10.18
C GLY A 32 6.79 -20.06 -10.25
N ASN A 33 7.25 -19.76 -11.46
CA ASN A 33 8.34 -18.82 -11.72
C ASN A 33 7.88 -17.40 -12.09
N ASN A 34 6.57 -17.15 -12.18
CA ASN A 34 6.01 -15.88 -12.61
C ASN A 34 5.31 -15.15 -11.47
N TYR A 35 5.18 -13.82 -11.62
CA TYR A 35 4.32 -13.00 -10.76
C TYR A 35 3.05 -12.63 -11.52
N VAL A 36 1.90 -12.79 -10.87
CA VAL A 36 0.58 -12.47 -11.42
C VAL A 36 -0.10 -11.48 -10.48
N TYR A 37 -0.81 -10.50 -11.04
CA TYR A 37 -1.56 -9.53 -10.24
C TYR A 37 -2.70 -10.21 -9.48
N ASP A 38 -2.90 -9.75 -8.25
CA ASP A 38 -3.84 -10.32 -7.28
C ASP A 38 -4.45 -9.18 -6.47
N GLU A 39 -5.75 -8.97 -6.67
CA GLU A 39 -6.51 -7.93 -6.02
C GLU A 39 -6.85 -8.21 -4.55
N ASP A 40 -6.55 -9.41 -4.04
CA ASP A 40 -6.69 -9.80 -2.64
C ASP A 40 -5.38 -9.64 -1.84
N LYS A 41 -4.35 -9.09 -2.50
CA LYS A 41 -3.07 -8.73 -1.87
C LYS A 41 -2.96 -7.23 -1.66
N GLU A 42 -2.07 -6.85 -0.74
CA GLU A 42 -1.66 -5.46 -0.57
C GLU A 42 -1.00 -4.96 -1.86
N GLY A 43 -1.36 -3.76 -2.28
CA GLY A 43 -0.75 -3.09 -3.42
C GLY A 43 0.66 -2.60 -3.12
N LYS A 44 1.40 -2.21 -4.16
CA LYS A 44 2.75 -1.67 -4.02
C LYS A 44 2.81 -0.24 -4.53
N VAL A 45 3.55 0.62 -3.81
CA VAL A 45 3.97 1.92 -4.31
C VAL A 45 5.47 1.88 -4.59
N THR A 46 5.86 2.26 -5.80
CA THR A 46 7.26 2.41 -6.22
C THR A 46 7.52 3.86 -6.59
N LEU A 47 8.63 4.39 -6.11
CA LEU A 47 9.03 5.77 -6.35
C LEU A 47 10.41 5.81 -7.03
N PHE A 48 10.48 6.45 -8.18
CA PHE A 48 11.72 6.73 -8.91
C PHE A 48 12.06 8.20 -8.77
N LEU A 49 13.30 8.50 -8.42
CA LEU A 49 13.78 9.83 -8.08
C LEU A 49 15.14 10.08 -8.73
N ASP A 50 15.38 11.33 -9.12
CA ASP A 50 16.68 11.79 -9.61
C ASP A 50 17.64 12.18 -8.48
N GLN A 51 17.11 12.59 -7.33
CA GLN A 51 17.89 13.01 -6.17
C GLN A 51 17.37 12.38 -4.89
N VAL A 52 18.19 11.51 -4.30
CA VAL A 52 18.00 10.98 -2.96
C VAL A 52 19.21 11.42 -2.15
N LYS A 53 18.97 12.16 -1.06
CA LYS A 53 20.03 12.52 -0.12
C LYS A 53 20.00 11.54 1.03
N ASP A 54 21.09 10.83 1.29
CA ASP A 54 21.23 10.05 2.50
C ASP A 54 21.97 10.84 3.59
N PHE A 55 21.67 10.54 4.85
CA PHE A 55 22.45 10.98 5.98
C PHE A 55 22.43 9.94 7.10
N LYS A 56 23.50 9.89 7.88
CA LYS A 56 23.56 9.03 9.05
C LYS A 56 23.02 9.78 10.27
N ASP A 57 21.99 9.23 10.90
CA ASP A 57 21.50 9.71 12.17
C ASP A 57 22.62 9.58 13.22
N LYS A 58 22.96 10.69 13.87
CA LYS A 58 24.07 10.73 14.83
C LYS A 58 23.73 10.07 16.17
N GLN A 59 22.45 9.89 16.49
CA GLN A 59 21.99 9.28 17.73
C GLN A 59 21.75 7.78 17.55
N THR A 60 21.08 7.37 16.46
CA THR A 60 20.73 5.95 16.23
C THR A 60 21.76 5.23 15.36
N GLY A 61 22.58 5.96 14.61
CA GLY A 61 23.52 5.39 13.64
C GLY A 61 22.87 4.90 12.35
N GLU A 62 21.56 5.04 12.20
CA GLU A 62 20.80 4.57 11.04
C GLU A 62 20.99 5.49 9.83
N VAL A 63 21.00 4.92 8.63
CA VAL A 63 20.98 5.69 7.39
C VAL A 63 19.53 6.10 7.10
N LYS A 64 19.30 7.40 6.99
CA LYS A 64 18.01 8.01 6.63
C LYS A 64 18.10 8.63 5.25
N TYR A 65 17.00 8.58 4.51
CA TYR A 65 16.90 9.11 3.15
C TYR A 65 15.92 10.28 3.11
N ILE A 66 16.33 11.39 2.51
CA ILE A 66 15.49 12.56 2.22
C ILE A 66 15.16 12.53 0.75
N VAL A 67 13.85 12.52 0.46
CA VAL A 67 13.29 12.53 -0.89
C VAL A 67 12.37 13.73 -1.02
N ASN A 68 12.60 14.54 -2.05
CA ASN A 68 11.77 15.70 -2.33
C ASN A 68 10.77 15.35 -3.43
N LEU A 69 9.49 15.23 -3.05
CA LEU A 69 8.41 14.95 -3.97
C LEU A 69 7.73 16.24 -4.43
N PRO A 70 7.51 16.46 -5.73
CA PRO A 70 6.63 17.52 -6.19
C PRO A 70 5.23 17.35 -5.59
N ILE A 71 4.75 18.35 -4.84
CA ILE A 71 3.39 18.32 -4.28
C ILE A 71 2.30 18.17 -5.36
N GLY A 72 2.56 18.68 -6.57
CA GLY A 72 1.65 18.51 -7.71
C GLY A 72 1.44 17.04 -8.10
N LEU A 73 2.42 16.16 -7.87
CA LEU A 73 2.29 14.72 -8.12
C LEU A 73 1.34 14.07 -7.11
N LEU A 74 1.38 14.50 -5.85
CA LEU A 74 0.40 14.07 -4.84
C LEU A 74 -1.01 14.53 -5.21
N ASN A 75 -1.15 15.77 -5.67
CA ASN A 75 -2.44 16.29 -6.13
C ASN A 75 -2.98 15.50 -7.34
N GLU A 76 -2.13 15.13 -8.30
CA GLU A 76 -2.54 14.27 -9.43
C GLU A 76 -3.01 12.89 -8.96
N LEU A 77 -2.33 12.27 -8.00
CA LEU A 77 -2.75 10.99 -7.41
C LEU A 77 -4.10 11.09 -6.69
N ILE A 78 -4.27 12.12 -5.85
CA ILE A 78 -5.52 12.35 -5.11
C ILE A 78 -6.68 12.59 -6.08
N ASN A 79 -6.45 13.39 -7.11
CA ASN A 79 -7.48 13.67 -8.12
C ASN A 79 -7.88 12.40 -8.88
N ALA A 80 -6.91 11.60 -9.34
CA ALA A 80 -7.19 10.33 -10.02
C ALA A 80 -7.93 9.33 -9.12
N LYS A 81 -7.57 9.27 -7.83
CA LYS A 81 -8.27 8.44 -6.84
C LYS A 81 -9.73 8.90 -6.67
N ASN A 82 -9.94 10.21 -6.48
CA ASN A 82 -11.26 10.77 -6.20
C ASN A 82 -12.18 10.76 -7.43
N SER A 83 -11.64 10.95 -8.63
CA SER A 83 -12.39 10.81 -9.88
C SER A 83 -12.64 9.34 -10.26
N ASN A 84 -11.98 8.41 -9.56
CA ASN A 84 -11.96 6.99 -9.87
C ASN A 84 -11.61 6.72 -11.35
N GLU A 85 -10.63 7.45 -11.88
CA GLU A 85 -10.22 7.37 -13.28
C GLU A 85 -9.83 5.94 -13.62
N GLU A 86 -10.50 5.35 -14.62
CA GLU A 86 -10.32 3.95 -15.05
C GLU A 86 -10.45 2.90 -13.91
N GLY A 87 -11.18 3.22 -12.82
CA GLY A 87 -11.34 2.32 -11.67
C GLY A 87 -10.18 2.35 -10.67
N PHE A 88 -9.23 3.28 -10.82
CA PHE A 88 -8.04 3.37 -9.96
C PHE A 88 -8.38 3.57 -8.47
N GLY A 89 -9.37 4.42 -8.15
CA GLY A 89 -9.77 4.69 -6.78
C GLY A 89 -10.25 3.43 -6.06
N SER A 90 -11.13 2.65 -6.72
CA SER A 90 -11.61 1.37 -6.20
C SER A 90 -10.49 0.34 -6.03
N MET A 91 -9.60 0.23 -7.02
CA MET A 91 -8.42 -0.65 -6.94
C MET A 91 -7.51 -0.26 -5.78
N PHE A 92 -7.23 1.04 -5.63
CA PHE A 92 -6.38 1.58 -4.57
C PHE A 92 -6.95 1.27 -3.18
N ASP A 93 -8.24 1.55 -2.96
CA ASP A 93 -8.90 1.35 -1.67
C ASP A 93 -8.93 -0.14 -1.29
N LYS A 94 -9.16 -1.04 -2.25
CA LYS A 94 -9.10 -2.49 -2.02
C LYS A 94 -7.69 -2.95 -1.63
N CYS A 95 -6.68 -2.48 -2.34
CA CYS A 95 -5.27 -2.79 -2.02
C CYS A 95 -4.87 -2.32 -0.61
N VAL A 96 -5.30 -1.12 -0.21
CA VAL A 96 -5.05 -0.59 1.14
C VAL A 96 -5.77 -1.42 2.20
N ALA A 97 -7.04 -1.76 1.98
CA ALA A 97 -7.80 -2.60 2.91
C ALA A 97 -7.11 -3.96 3.14
N ASN A 98 -6.59 -4.59 2.08
CA ASN A 98 -5.85 -5.85 2.19
C ASN A 98 -4.55 -5.70 2.99
N GLY A 99 -3.81 -4.58 2.85
CA GLY A 99 -2.65 -4.30 3.71
C GLY A 99 -3.04 -4.24 5.19
N LYS A 100 -4.18 -3.61 5.50
CA LYS A 100 -4.71 -3.55 6.87
C LYS A 100 -5.15 -4.92 7.41
N VAL A 101 -5.67 -5.81 6.57
CA VAL A 101 -5.90 -7.21 6.96
C VAL A 101 -4.61 -7.85 7.47
N TRP A 102 -3.48 -7.71 6.75
CA TRP A 102 -2.21 -8.31 7.15
C TRP A 102 -1.59 -7.70 8.42
N GLU A 103 -1.75 -6.40 8.64
CA GLU A 103 -1.39 -5.76 9.91
C GLU A 103 -2.17 -6.37 11.09
N ILE A 104 -3.49 -6.56 10.93
CA ILE A 104 -4.35 -7.18 11.94
C ILE A 104 -4.00 -8.64 12.16
N VAL A 105 -3.73 -9.42 11.10
CA VAL A 105 -3.24 -10.80 11.21
C VAL A 105 -1.96 -10.85 12.07
N SER A 106 -1.04 -9.91 11.86
CA SER A 106 0.17 -9.79 12.69
C SER A 106 -0.17 -9.44 14.14
N MET A 107 -1.13 -8.54 14.40
CA MET A 107 -1.58 -8.21 15.77
C MET A 107 -2.16 -9.43 16.49
N ILE A 108 -3.05 -10.18 15.82
CA ILE A 108 -3.67 -11.40 16.37
C ILE A 108 -2.60 -12.44 16.70
N ARG A 109 -1.66 -12.71 15.78
CA ARG A 109 -0.56 -13.67 15.99
C ARG A 109 0.38 -13.28 17.13
N LYS A 110 0.48 -11.98 17.44
CA LYS A 110 1.25 -11.46 18.59
C LYS A 110 0.46 -11.50 19.90
N GLY A 111 -0.76 -12.03 19.91
CA GLY A 111 -1.60 -12.17 21.10
C GLY A 111 -2.43 -10.93 21.43
N SER A 112 -2.66 -10.04 20.47
CA SER A 112 -3.58 -8.91 20.68
C SER A 112 -5.01 -9.42 20.91
N SER A 113 -5.71 -8.84 21.87
CA SER A 113 -7.10 -9.20 22.15
C SER A 113 -8.04 -8.74 21.02
N GLU A 114 -9.20 -9.39 20.88
CA GLU A 114 -10.21 -8.99 19.91
C GLU A 114 -10.68 -7.53 20.12
N ASN A 115 -10.82 -7.09 21.37
CA ASN A 115 -11.16 -5.72 21.70
C ASN A 115 -10.09 -4.72 21.24
N THR A 116 -8.81 -5.09 21.33
CA THR A 116 -7.69 -4.28 20.82
C THR A 116 -7.76 -4.14 19.31
N VAL A 117 -8.05 -5.24 18.60
CA VAL A 117 -8.20 -5.23 17.13
C VAL A 117 -9.40 -4.39 16.70
N LYS A 118 -10.56 -4.53 17.37
CA LYS A 118 -11.75 -3.71 17.10
C LYS A 118 -11.49 -2.22 17.35
N GLY A 119 -10.79 -1.90 18.44
CA GLY A 119 -10.37 -0.53 18.74
C GLY A 119 -9.51 0.06 17.62
N TYR A 120 -8.48 -0.68 17.20
CA TYR A 120 -7.58 -0.27 16.11
C TYR A 120 -8.33 0.01 14.79
N VAL A 121 -9.23 -0.89 14.39
CA VAL A 121 -10.02 -0.73 13.16
C VAL A 121 -10.95 0.47 13.24
N LYS A 122 -11.60 0.67 14.39
CA LYS A 122 -12.47 1.82 14.64
C LYS A 122 -11.72 3.15 14.58
N ASP A 123 -10.54 3.23 15.20
CA ASP A 123 -9.71 4.44 15.22
C ASP A 123 -9.25 4.85 13.81
N LEU A 124 -9.10 3.87 12.91
CA LEU A 124 -8.78 4.09 11.50
C LEU A 124 -10.01 4.32 10.60
N GLY A 125 -11.22 4.22 11.13
CA GLY A 125 -12.47 4.36 10.37
C GLY A 125 -12.67 3.26 9.33
N LEU A 126 -12.14 2.06 9.56
CA LEU A 126 -12.23 0.92 8.65
C LEU A 126 -13.47 0.05 8.93
N SER A 127 -13.91 -0.71 7.93
CA SER A 127 -15.01 -1.67 8.06
C SER A 127 -14.63 -2.87 8.93
N GLU A 128 -15.59 -3.42 9.67
CA GLU A 128 -15.41 -4.66 10.45
C GLU A 128 -15.10 -5.88 9.57
N GLU A 129 -15.44 -5.85 8.27
CA GLU A 129 -15.10 -6.91 7.29
C GLU A 129 -13.58 -7.20 7.24
N VAL A 130 -12.74 -6.20 7.52
CA VAL A 130 -11.27 -6.36 7.56
C VAL A 130 -10.87 -7.27 8.73
N ILE A 131 -11.59 -7.21 9.84
CA ILE A 131 -11.38 -8.06 11.03
C ILE A 131 -11.77 -9.49 10.71
N GLU A 132 -12.94 -9.70 10.11
CA GLU A 132 -13.44 -11.03 9.74
C GLU A 132 -12.48 -11.75 8.80
N LYS A 133 -12.01 -11.05 7.76
CA LYS A 133 -10.99 -11.58 6.83
C LYS A 133 -9.69 -11.94 7.55
N ALA A 134 -9.24 -11.12 8.50
CA ALA A 134 -8.01 -11.40 9.24
C ALA A 134 -8.13 -12.67 10.11
N TYR A 135 -9.25 -12.87 10.81
CA TYR A 135 -9.47 -14.08 11.59
C TYR A 135 -9.62 -15.33 10.72
N ALA A 136 -10.28 -15.24 9.56
CA ALA A 136 -10.34 -16.34 8.61
C ALA A 136 -8.94 -16.83 8.21
N ILE A 137 -8.03 -15.90 7.85
CA ILE A 137 -6.64 -16.22 7.49
C ILE A 137 -5.85 -16.87 8.64
N VAL A 138 -6.08 -16.42 9.88
CA VAL A 138 -5.42 -17.02 11.06
C VAL A 138 -5.93 -18.44 11.31
N ASN A 139 -7.23 -18.66 11.14
CA ASN A 139 -7.86 -19.96 11.39
C ASN A 139 -7.52 -21.00 10.32
N GLU A 140 -7.49 -20.61 9.04
CA GLU A 140 -7.10 -21.52 7.93
C GLU A 140 -5.69 -22.09 8.13
N LYS A 141 -4.71 -21.23 8.46
CA LYS A 141 -3.33 -21.69 8.69
C LYS A 141 -3.15 -22.52 9.97
N SER A 142 -4.09 -22.44 10.91
CA SER A 142 -4.05 -23.24 12.13
C SER A 142 -4.57 -24.67 11.89
N GLN A 143 -5.26 -24.91 10.77
CA GLN A 143 -5.75 -26.24 10.37
C GLN A 143 -4.76 -26.99 9.46
N GLU A 144 -3.81 -26.29 8.85
CA GLU A 144 -2.73 -26.87 8.02
C GLU A 144 -1.47 -27.25 8.82
N ALA A 145 -1.42 -26.93 10.13
CA ALA A 145 -0.29 -27.18 11.04
C ALA A 145 -0.60 -28.30 12.03
#